data_AF-A0A3Q0KGZ8-F1
#
_entry.id   AF-A0A3Q0KGZ8-F1
#
_cell.length_a   1.000
_cell.length_b   1.000
_cell.length_c   1.000
_cell.angle_alpha   90.00
_cell.angle_beta   90.00
_cell.angle_gamma   90.00
#
_symmetry.space_group_name_H-M   'P 1'
#
loop_
_entity.id
_entity.type
_entity.pdbx_description
1 polymer ?
#
loop_
_entity_poly.entity_id
_entity_poly.type
_entity_poly.pdbx_seq_one_letter_code
_entity_poly.pdbx_strand_id
1 'polypeptide(L)'
;MDLVYKLYKNQETSYLPRKILQSLTYSFMGLASKIALSRHQLNVVGSERFLLAIDKRPSNQPLITISNHHSCLDDFFLCGSLLKLRHFANVTVCRWCLTAVDICYTTSFHTNFFFWFRGVPIWRRVRDPLSGKITHFGGGVYQPSMDFCIDLLNSGQWVHVFSQGRIIQPHERDSEKNIRLRWGIGRLIAESKEDPLVIPVWHCGLDQLNPSEVPNTSTTLSRIFGKPRQVTVLVGKPIDTHDLRQELKKNSSEYLASSEFRSLTHSMYTQVVQEQLYKLKEEAEYKHQ
;
A
#
# COMPACT_ATOMS: atom_id res chain seq x y z
N MET A 1 -15.54 -14.36 13.71
CA MET A 1 -14.28 -14.51 12.95
C MET A 1 -14.12 -13.28 12.05
N ASP A 2 -13.00 -12.58 12.15
CA ASP A 2 -12.72 -11.40 11.32
C ASP A 2 -12.61 -11.75 9.83
N LEU A 3 -12.88 -10.79 8.94
CA LEU A 3 -12.88 -10.98 7.49
C LEU A 3 -11.54 -11.49 6.96
N VAL A 4 -10.40 -11.02 7.48
CA VAL A 4 -9.08 -11.50 7.03
C VAL A 4 -8.93 -13.01 7.30
N TYR A 5 -9.40 -13.46 8.46
CA TYR A 5 -9.36 -14.88 8.79
C TYR A 5 -10.39 -15.67 7.98
N LYS A 6 -11.58 -15.14 7.72
CA LYS A 6 -12.54 -15.82 6.83
C LYS A 6 -11.96 -16.05 5.42
N LEU A 7 -11.21 -15.08 4.90
CA LEU A 7 -10.61 -15.17 3.57
C LEU A 7 -9.35 -16.05 3.56
N TYR A 8 -8.48 -15.92 4.57
CA TYR A 8 -7.13 -16.49 4.53
C TYR A 8 -6.86 -17.65 5.48
N LYS A 9 -7.71 -17.95 6.48
CA LYS A 9 -7.44 -18.97 7.52
C LYS A 9 -7.42 -20.40 6.98
N ASN A 10 -8.11 -20.70 5.88
CA ASN A 10 -8.03 -22.00 5.19
C ASN A 10 -6.77 -22.11 4.32
N GLN A 11 -5.60 -21.68 4.85
CA GLN A 11 -4.35 -21.64 4.09
C GLN A 11 -4.00 -23.00 3.48
N GLU A 12 -4.32 -24.11 4.14
CA GLU A 12 -3.95 -25.45 3.69
C GLU A 12 -4.98 -26.06 2.73
N THR A 13 -6.26 -26.09 3.11
CA THR A 13 -7.31 -26.78 2.32
C THR A 13 -7.63 -26.11 0.99
N SER A 14 -7.31 -24.81 0.85
CA SER A 14 -7.54 -24.02 -0.35
C SER A 14 -6.25 -23.47 -0.98
N TYR A 15 -5.07 -23.95 -0.54
CA TYR A 15 -3.79 -23.39 -0.95
C TYR A 15 -3.60 -23.37 -2.46
N LEU A 16 -3.78 -24.51 -3.11
CA LEU A 16 -3.44 -24.70 -4.52
C LEU A 16 -4.38 -23.93 -5.46
N PRO A 17 -5.73 -24.03 -5.33
CA PRO A 17 -6.64 -23.20 -6.12
C PRO A 17 -6.38 -21.70 -5.92
N ARG A 18 -6.15 -21.27 -4.68
CA ARG A 18 -5.84 -19.87 -4.38
C ARG A 18 -4.55 -19.43 -5.07
N LYS A 19 -3.48 -20.21 -5.00
CA LYS A 19 -2.20 -19.87 -5.64
C LYS A 19 -2.36 -19.71 -7.16
N ILE A 20 -3.12 -20.59 -7.80
CA ILE A 20 -3.41 -20.53 -9.24
C ILE A 20 -4.22 -19.28 -9.57
N LEU A 21 -5.34 -19.05 -8.86
CA LEU A 21 -6.21 -17.90 -9.09
C LEU A 21 -5.50 -16.58 -8.82
N GLN A 22 -4.71 -16.49 -7.74
CA GLN A 22 -3.90 -15.32 -7.45
C GLN A 22 -2.89 -15.03 -8.57
N SER A 23 -2.19 -16.06 -9.07
CA SER A 23 -1.27 -15.90 -10.20
C SER A 23 -1.98 -15.41 -11.47
N LEU A 24 -3.15 -15.97 -11.80
CA LEU A 24 -3.93 -15.55 -12.97
C LEU A 24 -4.44 -14.11 -12.83
N THR A 25 -5.02 -13.76 -11.68
CA THR A 25 -5.53 -12.41 -11.42
C THR A 25 -4.40 -11.39 -11.44
N TYR A 26 -3.24 -11.68 -10.83
CA TYR A 26 -2.09 -10.78 -10.90
C TYR A 26 -1.53 -10.64 -12.32
N SER A 27 -1.44 -11.74 -13.07
CA SER A 27 -1.01 -11.73 -14.47
C SER A 27 -1.90 -10.83 -15.31
N PHE A 28 -3.20 -11.04 -15.23
CA PHE A 28 -4.19 -10.27 -15.96
C PHE A 28 -4.18 -8.80 -15.56
N MET A 29 -4.28 -8.50 -14.26
CA MET A 29 -4.38 -7.11 -13.78
C MET A 29 -3.08 -6.35 -13.97
N GLY A 30 -1.93 -6.99 -13.78
CA GLY A 30 -0.62 -6.40 -14.07
C GLY A 30 -0.47 -6.05 -15.55
N LEU A 31 -0.85 -6.97 -16.44
CA LEU A 31 -0.83 -6.72 -17.89
C LEU A 31 -1.80 -5.62 -18.30
N ALA A 32 -3.04 -5.68 -17.81
CA ALA A 32 -4.07 -4.66 -18.09
C ALA A 32 -3.61 -3.27 -17.65
N SER A 33 -3.01 -3.16 -16.46
CA SER A 33 -2.44 -1.92 -15.95
C SER A 33 -1.31 -1.40 -16.82
N LYS A 34 -0.39 -2.28 -17.24
CA LYS A 34 0.73 -1.91 -18.10
C LYS A 34 0.27 -1.44 -19.49
N ILE A 35 -0.74 -2.10 -20.07
CA ILE A 35 -1.36 -1.69 -21.33
C ILE A 35 -2.05 -0.33 -21.17
N ALA A 36 -2.83 -0.14 -20.11
CA ALA A 36 -3.49 1.14 -19.82
C ALA A 36 -2.45 2.27 -19.73
N LEU A 37 -1.39 2.08 -18.94
CA LEU A 37 -0.34 3.08 -18.76
C LEU A 37 0.52 3.30 -20.01
N SER A 38 0.65 2.33 -20.91
CA SER A 38 1.43 2.49 -22.15
C SER A 38 0.84 3.53 -23.12
N ARG A 39 -0.43 3.91 -22.93
CA ARG A 39 -1.11 4.97 -23.70
C ARG A 39 -0.82 6.38 -23.17
N HIS A 40 -0.13 6.47 -22.04
CA HIS A 40 0.15 7.71 -21.32
C HIS A 40 1.66 7.97 -21.27
N GLN A 41 2.05 9.21 -20.96
CA GLN A 41 3.44 9.59 -20.78
C GLN A 41 3.88 9.20 -19.37
N LEU A 42 4.21 7.92 -19.20
CA LEU A 42 4.66 7.36 -17.93
C LEU A 42 6.17 7.63 -17.72
N ASN A 43 6.50 8.41 -16.71
CA ASN A 43 7.85 8.62 -16.22
C ASN A 43 8.04 7.91 -14.87
N VAL A 44 8.85 6.84 -14.83
CA VAL A 44 9.17 6.15 -13.58
C VAL A 44 10.61 6.44 -13.18
N VAL A 45 10.79 7.20 -12.10
CA VAL A 45 12.09 7.63 -11.61
C VAL A 45 12.47 6.78 -10.41
N GLY A 46 13.70 6.27 -10.36
CA GLY A 46 14.17 5.41 -9.26
C GLY A 46 13.72 3.95 -9.35
N SER A 47 13.17 3.53 -10.50
CA SER A 47 12.67 2.16 -10.72
C SER A 47 13.72 1.09 -10.43
N GLU A 48 15.01 1.38 -10.65
CA GLU A 48 16.12 0.47 -10.40
C GLU A 48 16.20 0.03 -8.93
N ARG A 49 15.96 0.94 -7.98
CA ARG A 49 15.98 0.65 -6.53
C ARG A 49 14.84 -0.30 -6.17
N PHE A 50 13.66 -0.04 -6.73
CA PHE A 50 12.50 -0.89 -6.54
C PHE A 50 12.72 -2.29 -7.11
N LEU A 51 13.22 -2.39 -8.34
CA LEU A 51 13.49 -3.66 -9.00
C LEU A 51 14.56 -4.46 -8.25
N LEU A 52 15.61 -3.81 -7.74
CA LEU A 52 16.60 -4.45 -6.87
C LEU A 52 15.96 -4.98 -5.59
N ALA A 53 15.07 -4.22 -4.95
CA ALA A 53 14.33 -4.68 -3.77
C ALA A 53 13.46 -5.90 -4.06
N ILE A 54 12.83 -5.98 -5.24
CA ILE A 54 12.00 -7.13 -5.62
C ILE A 54 12.84 -8.34 -6.02
N ASP A 55 13.89 -8.13 -6.80
CA ASP A 55 14.65 -9.22 -7.43
C ASP A 55 15.80 -9.76 -6.57
N LYS A 56 16.35 -8.95 -5.65
CA LYS A 56 17.64 -9.21 -5.00
C LYS A 56 17.63 -9.15 -3.48
N ARG A 57 16.57 -8.68 -2.82
CA ARG A 57 16.51 -8.70 -1.35
C ARG A 57 16.62 -10.14 -0.83
N PRO A 58 17.27 -10.37 0.33
CA PRO A 58 17.23 -11.67 1.00
C PRO A 58 15.79 -12.15 1.19
N SER A 59 15.55 -13.45 1.04
CA SER A 59 14.20 -14.02 1.10
C SER A 59 13.53 -13.87 2.46
N ASN A 60 14.32 -13.77 3.54
CA ASN A 60 13.85 -13.51 4.90
C ASN A 60 13.67 -12.02 5.21
N GLN A 61 14.19 -11.10 4.39
CA GLN A 61 14.06 -9.66 4.62
C GLN A 61 12.69 -9.17 4.11
N PRO A 62 11.80 -8.66 4.97
CA PRO A 62 10.51 -8.14 4.54
C PRO A 62 10.67 -6.88 3.67
N LEU A 63 9.70 -6.64 2.80
CA LEU A 63 9.60 -5.39 2.04
C LEU A 63 8.31 -4.67 2.41
N ILE A 64 8.42 -3.42 2.79
CA ILE A 64 7.28 -2.52 2.98
C ILE A 64 7.39 -1.40 1.96
N THR A 65 6.33 -1.17 1.20
CA THR A 65 6.24 0.01 0.34
C THR A 65 5.10 0.89 0.80
N ILE A 66 5.32 2.20 0.79
CA ILE A 66 4.31 3.20 1.17
C ILE A 66 4.12 4.18 0.03
N SER A 67 2.87 4.54 -0.27
CA SER A 67 2.55 5.53 -1.30
C SER A 67 1.55 6.58 -0.82
N ASN A 68 1.57 7.76 -1.46
CA ASN A 68 0.42 8.66 -1.47
C ASN A 68 -0.79 7.98 -2.12
N HIS A 69 -1.98 8.44 -1.76
CA HIS A 69 -3.25 7.89 -2.21
C HIS A 69 -4.18 8.97 -2.75
N HIS A 70 -4.25 9.07 -4.07
CA HIS A 70 -4.98 10.10 -4.81
C HIS A 70 -6.14 9.53 -5.64
N SER A 71 -6.21 8.22 -5.87
CA SER A 71 -7.32 7.56 -6.58
C SER A 71 -7.62 6.15 -6.07
N CYS A 72 -8.81 5.62 -6.40
CA CYS A 72 -9.19 4.24 -6.04
C CYS A 72 -8.33 3.19 -6.76
N LEU A 73 -7.75 3.52 -7.91
CA LEU A 73 -6.97 2.60 -8.75
C LEU A 73 -5.46 2.80 -8.64
N ASP A 74 -4.98 3.58 -7.66
CA ASP A 74 -3.54 3.78 -7.43
C ASP A 74 -2.81 2.44 -7.34
N ASP A 75 -3.38 1.51 -6.58
CA ASP A 75 -2.85 0.16 -6.41
C ASP A 75 -2.63 -0.56 -7.75
N PHE A 76 -3.68 -0.57 -8.56
CA PHE A 76 -3.69 -1.19 -9.88
C PHE A 76 -2.63 -0.55 -10.79
N PHE A 77 -2.56 0.78 -10.85
CA PHE A 77 -1.60 1.49 -11.70
C PHE A 77 -0.15 1.36 -11.21
N LEU A 78 0.10 1.41 -9.90
CA LEU A 78 1.43 1.20 -9.33
C LEU A 78 1.97 -0.21 -9.62
N CYS A 79 1.12 -1.23 -9.64
CA CYS A 79 1.50 -2.56 -10.10
C CYS A 79 2.01 -2.55 -11.55
N GLY A 80 1.31 -1.87 -12.47
CA GLY A 80 1.69 -1.82 -13.87
C GLY A 80 2.90 -0.95 -14.17
N SER A 81 3.12 0.12 -13.39
CA SER A 81 4.23 1.05 -13.58
C SER A 81 5.54 0.52 -13.01
N LEU A 82 5.51 -0.11 -11.84
CA LEU A 82 6.73 -0.51 -11.10
C LEU A 82 7.23 -1.91 -11.44
N LEU A 83 6.35 -2.83 -11.83
CA LEU A 83 6.72 -4.22 -12.10
C LEU A 83 7.00 -4.48 -13.59
N LYS A 84 7.95 -5.37 -13.84
CA LYS A 84 8.23 -5.91 -15.18
C LYS A 84 7.27 -7.06 -15.47
N LEU A 85 7.05 -7.37 -16.76
CA LEU A 85 6.19 -8.47 -17.20
C LEU A 85 6.55 -9.81 -16.53
N ARG A 86 7.85 -10.09 -16.34
CA ARG A 86 8.32 -11.30 -15.66
C ARG A 86 7.84 -11.44 -14.21
N HIS A 87 7.58 -10.33 -13.50
CA HIS A 87 7.11 -10.38 -12.12
C HIS A 87 5.65 -10.84 -12.04
N PHE A 88 4.85 -10.53 -13.06
CA PHE A 88 3.45 -10.95 -13.11
C PHE A 88 3.30 -12.47 -13.25
N ALA A 89 4.29 -13.16 -13.81
CA ALA A 89 4.33 -14.62 -13.87
C ALA A 89 4.63 -15.29 -12.51
N ASN A 90 5.11 -14.53 -11.52
CA ASN A 90 5.40 -15.04 -10.19
C ASN A 90 4.72 -14.20 -9.10
N VAL A 91 3.51 -14.61 -8.71
CA VAL A 91 2.75 -13.90 -7.68
C VAL A 91 3.45 -13.85 -6.33
N THR A 92 4.42 -14.74 -6.02
CA THR A 92 5.10 -14.72 -4.72
C THR A 92 5.99 -13.50 -4.52
N VAL A 93 6.44 -12.86 -5.61
CA VAL A 93 7.20 -11.60 -5.55
C VAL A 93 6.30 -10.36 -5.62
N CYS A 94 5.00 -10.54 -5.78
CA CYS A 94 4.02 -9.46 -5.80
C CYS A 94 3.50 -9.13 -4.40
N ARG A 95 3.07 -7.88 -4.23
CA ARG A 95 2.63 -7.35 -2.93
C ARG A 95 1.33 -7.93 -2.42
N TRP A 96 1.19 -7.84 -1.11
CA TRP A 96 -0.08 -7.79 -0.43
C TRP A 96 -0.42 -6.31 -0.18
N CYS A 97 -1.69 -5.91 -0.33
CA CYS A 97 -2.07 -4.51 -0.10
C CYS A 97 -3.21 -4.39 0.91
N LEU A 98 -3.06 -3.50 1.89
CA LEU A 98 -4.18 -3.14 2.76
C LEU A 98 -5.28 -2.45 1.93
N THR A 99 -6.50 -2.96 2.03
CA THR A 99 -7.66 -2.54 1.21
C THR A 99 -8.89 -2.34 2.10
N ALA A 100 -9.54 -1.20 1.98
CA ALA A 100 -10.60 -0.79 2.91
C ALA A 100 -11.84 -1.69 2.81
N VAL A 101 -12.32 -2.24 3.93
CA VAL A 101 -13.48 -3.16 3.95
C VAL A 101 -14.72 -2.52 3.36
N ASP A 102 -15.00 -1.28 3.73
CA ASP A 102 -16.18 -0.53 3.36
C ASP A 102 -16.22 -0.09 1.88
N ILE A 103 -15.11 -0.30 1.13
CA ILE A 103 -15.02 0.00 -0.30
C ILE A 103 -14.83 -1.29 -1.10
N CYS A 104 -13.83 -2.09 -0.72
CA CYS A 104 -13.32 -3.21 -1.51
C CYS A 104 -14.07 -4.54 -1.24
N TYR A 105 -14.85 -4.63 -0.17
CA TYR A 105 -15.49 -5.88 0.28
C TYR A 105 -17.00 -5.71 0.48
N THR A 106 -17.61 -4.86 -0.35
CA THR A 106 -19.04 -4.50 -0.30
C THR A 106 -19.96 -5.52 -0.95
N THR A 107 -19.44 -6.33 -1.87
CA THR A 107 -20.17 -7.39 -2.57
C THR A 107 -19.33 -8.66 -2.64
N SER A 108 -19.96 -9.82 -2.88
CA SER A 108 -19.24 -11.08 -3.09
C SER A 108 -18.27 -11.02 -4.28
N PHE A 109 -18.65 -10.32 -5.35
CA PHE A 109 -17.78 -10.13 -6.52
C PHE A 109 -16.52 -9.34 -6.15
N HIS A 110 -16.66 -8.18 -5.50
CA HIS A 110 -15.52 -7.37 -5.07
C HIS A 110 -14.65 -8.14 -4.06
N THR A 111 -15.27 -8.84 -3.12
CA THR A 111 -14.57 -9.66 -2.12
C THR A 111 -13.67 -10.70 -2.78
N ASN A 112 -14.16 -11.44 -3.77
CA ASN A 112 -13.36 -12.43 -4.49
C ASN A 112 -12.25 -11.77 -5.32
N PHE A 113 -12.54 -10.66 -5.99
CA PHE A 113 -11.54 -9.92 -6.77
C PHE A 113 -10.37 -9.47 -5.90
N PHE A 114 -10.64 -8.75 -4.80
CA PHE A 114 -9.58 -8.27 -3.92
C PHE A 114 -8.88 -9.41 -3.18
N PHE A 115 -9.58 -10.50 -2.84
CA PHE A 115 -8.94 -11.69 -2.29
C PHE A 115 -7.91 -12.31 -3.24
N TRP A 116 -8.24 -12.48 -4.53
CA TRP A 116 -7.31 -13.01 -5.52
C TRP A 116 -6.22 -12.02 -5.91
N PHE A 117 -6.48 -10.72 -5.77
CA PHE A 117 -5.47 -9.68 -5.97
C PHE A 117 -4.63 -9.38 -4.69
N ARG A 118 -4.66 -10.28 -3.69
CA ARG A 118 -3.90 -10.17 -2.43
C ARG A 118 -4.22 -8.90 -1.61
N GLY A 119 -5.47 -8.46 -1.68
CA GLY A 119 -6.04 -7.47 -0.79
C GLY A 119 -6.17 -8.02 0.64
N VAL A 120 -5.65 -7.27 1.59
CA VAL A 120 -5.83 -7.52 3.02
C VAL A 120 -6.92 -6.58 3.53
N PRO A 121 -8.09 -7.09 3.96
CA PRO A 121 -9.23 -6.25 4.35
C PRO A 121 -8.93 -5.46 5.63
N ILE A 122 -8.86 -4.13 5.57
CA ILE A 122 -8.61 -3.28 6.75
C ILE A 122 -9.88 -2.55 7.20
N TRP A 123 -10.23 -2.69 8.47
CA TRP A 123 -11.31 -1.93 9.10
C TRP A 123 -10.79 -0.56 9.49
N ARG A 124 -10.99 0.41 8.61
CA ARG A 124 -10.62 1.80 8.84
C ARG A 124 -11.73 2.57 9.58
N ARG A 125 -11.34 3.72 10.14
CA ARG A 125 -12.30 4.72 10.61
C ARG A 125 -12.91 5.43 9.40
N VAL A 126 -14.23 5.50 9.35
CA VAL A 126 -14.98 6.18 8.29
C VAL A 126 -15.72 7.35 8.91
N ARG A 127 -15.69 8.49 8.21
CA ARG A 127 -16.47 9.68 8.55
C ARG A 127 -17.37 10.01 7.38
N ASP A 128 -18.57 10.47 7.70
CA ASP A 128 -19.44 11.10 6.72
C ASP A 128 -18.76 12.37 6.18
N PRO A 129 -18.60 12.53 4.85
CA PRO A 129 -17.90 13.67 4.28
C PRO A 129 -18.54 15.03 4.57
N LEU A 130 -19.87 15.08 4.75
CA LEU A 130 -20.61 16.33 4.94
C LEU A 130 -20.63 16.77 6.41
N SER A 131 -21.02 15.87 7.32
CA SER A 131 -21.14 16.16 8.74
C SER A 131 -19.86 15.93 9.55
N GLY A 132 -18.86 15.23 8.98
CA GLY A 132 -17.63 14.83 9.68
C GLY A 132 -17.85 13.77 10.77
N LYS A 133 -19.10 13.32 10.99
CA LYS A 133 -19.47 12.33 12.01
C LYS A 133 -18.85 10.99 11.69
N ILE A 134 -18.35 10.30 12.71
CA ILE A 134 -17.83 8.93 12.56
C ILE A 134 -19.01 8.00 12.26
N THR A 135 -18.99 7.35 11.10
CA THR A 135 -19.97 6.33 10.69
C THR A 135 -19.47 4.92 10.98
N HIS A 136 -18.15 4.72 11.01
CA HIS A 136 -17.51 3.46 11.39
C HIS A 136 -16.26 3.74 12.21
N PHE A 137 -16.12 3.12 13.38
CA PHE A 137 -14.99 3.38 14.29
C PHE A 137 -13.68 2.73 13.83
N GLY A 138 -13.75 1.70 12.99
CA GLY A 138 -12.61 0.91 12.53
C GLY A 138 -12.09 -0.05 13.60
N GLY A 139 -11.06 -0.82 13.26
CA GLY A 139 -10.41 -1.77 14.16
C GLY A 139 -9.17 -1.22 14.91
N GLY A 140 -8.75 0.02 14.62
CA GLY A 140 -7.52 0.57 15.17
C GLY A 140 -6.25 -0.10 14.61
N VAL A 141 -5.10 0.09 15.27
CA VAL A 141 -3.82 -0.53 14.83
C VAL A 141 -3.69 -1.98 15.27
N TYR A 142 -4.40 -2.39 16.32
CA TYR A 142 -4.44 -3.75 16.86
C TYR A 142 -5.67 -4.50 16.36
N GLN A 143 -5.75 -4.67 15.04
CA GLN A 143 -6.80 -5.45 14.39
C GLN A 143 -6.20 -6.68 13.68
N PRO A 144 -6.97 -7.76 13.51
CA PRO A 144 -6.53 -9.01 12.87
C PRO A 144 -5.78 -8.84 11.55
N SER A 145 -6.20 -7.89 10.72
CA SER A 145 -5.60 -7.64 9.41
C SER A 145 -4.18 -7.06 9.51
N MET A 146 -3.89 -6.31 10.57
CA MET A 146 -2.54 -5.83 10.85
C MET A 146 -1.66 -6.97 11.35
N ASP A 147 -2.21 -7.87 12.18
CA ASP A 147 -1.50 -9.08 12.65
C ASP A 147 -1.17 -9.99 11.46
N PHE A 148 -2.12 -10.19 10.56
CA PHE A 148 -1.91 -10.93 9.31
C PHE A 148 -0.80 -10.30 8.45
N CYS A 149 -0.75 -8.97 8.33
CA CYS A 149 0.34 -8.29 7.65
C CYS A 149 1.70 -8.48 8.35
N ILE A 150 1.74 -8.52 9.68
CA ILE A 150 2.96 -8.81 10.43
C ILE A 150 3.42 -10.25 10.16
N ASP A 151 2.51 -11.22 10.10
CA ASP A 151 2.85 -12.60 9.74
C ASP A 151 3.40 -12.70 8.31
N LEU A 152 2.79 -11.98 7.36
CA LEU A 152 3.31 -11.86 6.00
C LEU A 152 4.73 -11.27 5.99
N LEU A 153 4.96 -10.17 6.71
CA LEU A 153 6.28 -9.54 6.80
C LEU A 153 7.30 -10.48 7.44
N ASN A 154 6.94 -11.15 8.54
CA ASN A 154 7.80 -12.12 9.22
C ASN A 154 8.13 -13.37 8.38
N SER A 155 7.38 -13.61 7.29
CA SER A 155 7.70 -14.63 6.27
C SER A 155 8.45 -14.05 5.06
N GLY A 156 8.97 -12.83 5.17
CA GLY A 156 9.72 -12.14 4.12
C GLY A 156 8.88 -11.70 2.93
N GLN A 157 7.56 -11.57 3.09
CA GLN A 157 6.69 -11.09 2.01
C GLN A 157 6.79 -9.57 1.84
N TRP A 158 6.18 -9.09 0.75
CA TRP A 158 6.05 -7.67 0.46
C TRP A 158 4.65 -7.16 0.80
N VAL A 159 4.56 -6.14 1.66
CA VAL A 159 3.30 -5.44 1.98
C VAL A 159 3.35 -4.00 1.48
N HIS A 160 2.29 -3.57 0.78
CA HIS A 160 2.07 -2.19 0.37
C HIS A 160 0.99 -1.53 1.22
N VAL A 161 1.20 -0.26 1.57
CA VAL A 161 0.26 0.51 2.38
C VAL A 161 0.05 1.92 1.85
N PHE A 162 -1.21 2.37 1.94
CA PHE A 162 -1.59 3.77 1.75
C PHE A 162 -1.83 4.40 3.12
N SER A 163 -0.75 4.80 3.81
CA SER A 163 -0.82 5.19 5.22
C SER A 163 -1.56 6.50 5.49
N GLN A 164 -1.96 7.25 4.47
CA GLN A 164 -2.90 8.36 4.62
C GLN A 164 -4.30 7.86 5.09
N GLY A 165 -4.62 6.59 4.80
CA GLY A 165 -5.82 5.90 5.29
C GLY A 165 -7.12 6.29 4.59
N ARG A 166 -7.04 7.12 3.55
CA ARG A 166 -8.10 7.48 2.61
C ARG A 166 -7.49 8.10 1.37
N ILE A 167 -8.27 8.20 0.30
CA ILE A 167 -7.95 9.06 -0.83
C ILE A 167 -7.96 10.50 -0.35
N ILE A 168 -6.86 11.21 -0.58
CA ILE A 168 -6.81 12.66 -0.40
C ILE A 168 -7.58 13.27 -1.58
N GLN A 169 -8.41 14.29 -1.37
CA GLN A 169 -9.14 14.94 -2.47
C GLN A 169 -8.31 16.05 -3.12
N PRO A 170 -8.59 16.42 -4.39
CA PRO A 170 -7.87 17.49 -5.09
C PRO A 170 -7.75 18.79 -4.29
N HIS A 171 -8.83 19.24 -3.65
CA HIS A 171 -8.86 20.45 -2.82
C HIS A 171 -8.02 20.37 -1.53
N GLU A 172 -7.50 19.19 -1.16
CA GLU A 172 -6.64 18.99 0.02
C GLU A 172 -5.16 18.86 -0.35
N ARG A 173 -4.81 18.81 -1.65
CA ARG A 173 -3.44 18.55 -2.13
C ARG A 173 -2.43 19.55 -1.60
N ASP A 174 -2.78 20.84 -1.55
CA ASP A 174 -1.85 21.89 -1.13
C ASP A 174 -1.43 21.74 0.35
N SER A 175 -2.33 21.23 1.20
CA SER A 175 -2.10 21.00 2.63
C SER A 175 -1.79 19.53 2.97
N GLU A 176 -1.60 18.68 1.98
CA GLU A 176 -1.45 17.23 2.17
C GLU A 176 -0.26 16.85 3.07
N LYS A 177 0.82 17.65 3.09
CA LYS A 177 1.97 17.43 3.97
C LYS A 177 1.62 17.55 5.46
N ASN A 178 0.53 18.25 5.78
CA ASN A 178 0.02 18.39 7.15
C ASN A 178 -0.85 17.18 7.57
N ILE A 179 -1.20 16.31 6.63
CA ILE A 179 -2.00 15.12 6.93
C ILE A 179 -1.12 14.09 7.61
N ARG A 180 -1.45 13.78 8.86
CA ARG A 180 -0.74 12.76 9.62
C ARG A 180 -1.00 11.35 9.05
N LEU A 181 0.07 10.60 8.84
CA LEU A 181 -0.02 9.18 8.50
C LEU A 181 -0.58 8.35 9.67
N ARG A 182 -1.30 7.28 9.34
CA ARG A 182 -1.83 6.31 10.28
C ARG A 182 -0.68 5.50 10.89
N TRP A 183 -0.70 5.34 12.21
CA TRP A 183 0.36 4.66 12.97
C TRP A 183 0.54 3.17 12.66
N GLY A 184 -0.39 2.57 11.89
CA GLY A 184 -0.27 1.18 11.46
C GLY A 184 1.05 0.90 10.75
N ILE A 185 1.60 1.84 9.98
CA ILE A 185 2.92 1.66 9.35
C ILE A 185 4.04 1.51 10.37
N GLY A 186 4.06 2.34 11.41
CA GLY A 186 5.05 2.22 12.49
C GLY A 186 4.93 0.90 13.23
N ARG A 187 3.71 0.39 13.42
CA ARG A 187 3.48 -0.95 13.97
C ARG A 187 4.06 -2.05 13.08
N LEU A 188 3.79 -2.01 11.77
CA LEU A 188 4.32 -3.01 10.82
C LEU A 188 5.84 -3.06 10.84
N ILE A 189 6.49 -1.90 10.93
CA ILE A 189 7.96 -1.82 10.98
C ILE A 189 8.48 -2.35 12.32
N ALA A 190 7.94 -1.85 13.44
CA ALA A 190 8.40 -2.19 14.78
C ALA A 190 8.21 -3.68 15.13
N GLU A 191 7.11 -4.30 14.68
CA GLU A 191 6.79 -5.71 14.98
C GLU A 191 7.33 -6.70 13.94
N SER A 192 8.02 -6.22 12.89
CA SER A 192 8.75 -7.10 11.97
C SER A 192 9.99 -7.67 12.65
N LYS A 193 10.10 -9.00 12.72
CA LYS A 193 11.21 -9.72 13.37
C LYS A 193 12.56 -9.40 12.74
N GLU A 194 12.61 -9.35 11.42
CA GLU A 194 13.72 -8.85 10.64
C GLU A 194 13.50 -7.38 10.29
N ASP A 195 14.59 -6.64 10.05
CA ASP A 195 14.50 -5.22 9.68
C ASP A 195 13.95 -5.07 8.25
N PRO A 196 12.73 -4.53 8.06
CA PRO A 196 12.12 -4.49 6.75
C PRO A 196 12.77 -3.40 5.90
N LEU A 197 12.94 -3.68 4.60
CA LEU A 197 13.26 -2.63 3.65
C LEU A 197 12.01 -1.77 3.44
N VAL A 198 12.03 -0.49 3.84
CA VAL A 198 10.89 0.42 3.69
C VAL A 198 11.12 1.39 2.54
N ILE A 199 10.35 1.29 1.45
CA ILE A 199 10.53 2.12 0.25
C ILE A 199 9.32 3.05 0.06
N PRO A 200 9.52 4.38 0.12
CA PRO A 200 8.48 5.34 -0.20
C PRO A 200 8.35 5.48 -1.71
N VAL A 201 7.11 5.61 -2.16
CA VAL A 201 6.73 5.86 -3.54
C VAL A 201 5.83 7.07 -3.55
N TRP A 202 6.01 7.97 -4.50
CA TRP A 202 5.09 9.07 -4.72
C TRP A 202 4.69 9.10 -6.18
N HIS A 203 3.40 9.20 -6.47
CA HIS A 203 2.89 9.32 -7.82
C HIS A 203 2.13 10.62 -8.04
N CYS A 204 2.18 11.10 -9.27
CA CYS A 204 1.46 12.26 -9.77
C CYS A 204 0.72 11.87 -11.05
N GLY A 205 -0.54 12.27 -11.17
CA GLY A 205 -1.34 12.11 -12.39
C GLY A 205 -2.20 10.84 -12.49
N LEU A 206 -2.09 9.87 -11.56
CA LEU A 206 -2.96 8.68 -11.58
C LEU A 206 -4.44 9.01 -11.31
N ASP A 207 -4.69 10.05 -10.51
CA ASP A 207 -6.03 10.61 -10.28
C ASP A 207 -6.62 11.25 -11.53
N GLN A 208 -5.81 11.64 -12.51
CA GLN A 208 -6.34 12.08 -13.80
C GLN A 208 -6.89 10.93 -14.65
N LEU A 209 -6.41 9.69 -14.41
CA LEU A 209 -6.90 8.46 -15.03
C LEU A 209 -8.11 7.89 -14.28
N ASN A 210 -8.11 8.01 -12.95
CA ASN A 210 -9.22 7.61 -12.10
C ASN A 210 -9.62 8.75 -11.14
N PRO A 211 -10.42 9.72 -11.61
CA PRO A 211 -10.80 10.86 -10.77
C PRO A 211 -11.63 10.45 -9.55
N SER A 212 -11.25 10.94 -8.37
CA SER A 212 -11.91 10.60 -7.10
C SER A 212 -13.28 11.27 -6.93
N GLU A 213 -13.50 12.44 -7.52
CA GLU A 213 -14.74 13.23 -7.40
C GLU A 213 -15.86 12.71 -8.32
N VAL A 214 -15.52 12.01 -9.40
CA VAL A 214 -16.49 11.42 -10.34
C VAL A 214 -16.15 9.95 -10.60
N PRO A 215 -16.19 9.09 -9.55
CA PRO A 215 -15.68 7.73 -9.63
C PRO A 215 -16.71 6.82 -10.29
N ASN A 216 -16.85 6.92 -11.60
CA ASN A 216 -17.62 5.95 -12.37
C ASN A 216 -16.74 5.29 -13.44
N THR A 217 -17.10 4.06 -13.79
CA THR A 217 -16.34 3.22 -14.71
C THR A 217 -16.22 3.86 -16.09
N SER A 218 -17.28 4.50 -16.60
CA SER A 218 -17.27 5.16 -17.90
C SER A 218 -16.26 6.32 -17.96
N THR A 219 -16.25 7.17 -16.93
CA THR A 219 -15.26 8.25 -16.79
C THR A 219 -13.85 7.67 -16.75
N THR A 220 -13.61 6.65 -15.92
CA THR A 220 -12.27 6.03 -15.80
C THR A 220 -11.81 5.45 -17.14
N LEU A 221 -12.67 4.70 -17.84
CA LEU A 221 -12.35 4.14 -19.15
C LEU A 221 -12.10 5.23 -20.19
N SER A 222 -12.92 6.29 -20.24
CA SER A 222 -12.70 7.40 -21.16
C SER A 222 -11.40 8.15 -20.88
N ARG A 223 -10.94 8.22 -19.62
CA ARG A 223 -9.66 8.81 -19.24
C ARG A 223 -8.46 7.92 -19.62
N ILE A 224 -8.58 6.60 -19.47
CA ILE A 224 -7.56 5.62 -19.88
C ILE A 224 -7.44 5.54 -21.41
N PHE A 225 -8.56 5.50 -22.13
CA PHE A 225 -8.58 5.33 -23.58
C PHE A 225 -8.56 6.66 -24.35
N GLY A 226 -8.75 7.78 -23.68
CA GLY A 226 -8.75 9.11 -24.28
C GLY A 226 -7.37 9.68 -24.56
N LYS A 227 -7.24 11.01 -24.45
CA LYS A 227 -5.99 11.73 -24.69
C LYS A 227 -4.88 11.24 -23.73
N PRO A 228 -3.65 11.02 -24.21
CA PRO A 228 -2.50 10.73 -23.35
C PRO A 228 -2.36 11.77 -22.24
N ARG A 229 -1.93 11.31 -21.07
CA ARG A 229 -1.75 12.12 -19.86
C ARG A 229 -0.35 11.89 -19.33
N GLN A 230 0.18 12.83 -18.58
CA GLN A 230 1.42 12.64 -17.87
C GLN A 230 1.16 11.85 -16.60
N VAL A 231 2.00 10.86 -16.32
CA VAL A 231 1.99 10.10 -15.08
C VAL A 231 3.43 9.99 -14.62
N THR A 232 3.73 10.49 -13.44
CA THR A 232 5.07 10.38 -12.85
C THR A 232 4.98 9.50 -11.62
N VAL A 233 5.88 8.52 -11.52
CA VAL A 233 6.04 7.67 -10.34
C VAL A 233 7.48 7.77 -9.88
N LEU A 234 7.70 8.35 -8.71
CA LEU A 234 9.00 8.48 -8.09
C LEU A 234 9.16 7.43 -6.98
N VAL A 235 10.18 6.60 -7.10
CA VAL A 235 10.60 5.64 -6.07
C VAL A 235 11.74 6.27 -5.28
N GLY A 236 11.48 6.53 -3.99
CA GLY A 236 12.48 7.07 -3.07
C GLY A 236 13.55 6.06 -2.69
N LYS A 237 14.55 6.55 -1.96
CA LYS A 237 15.55 5.67 -1.33
C LYS A 237 14.89 4.88 -0.18
N PRO A 238 15.39 3.68 0.15
CA PRO A 238 14.98 2.99 1.36
C PRO A 238 15.11 3.92 2.58
N ILE A 239 14.08 3.95 3.40
CA ILE A 239 14.03 4.75 4.62
C ILE A 239 14.92 4.07 5.65
N ASP A 240 15.90 4.82 6.15
CA ASP A 240 16.75 4.37 7.22
C ASP A 240 16.00 4.43 8.55
N THR A 241 15.82 3.27 9.18
CA THR A 241 15.23 3.13 10.51
C THR A 241 16.18 2.47 11.49
N HIS A 242 17.48 2.43 11.18
CA HIS A 242 18.48 1.69 11.95
C HIS A 242 18.53 2.14 13.42
N ASP A 243 18.58 3.44 13.66
CA ASP A 243 18.68 3.99 15.02
C ASP A 243 17.46 3.64 15.87
N LEU A 244 16.25 3.83 15.32
CA LEU A 244 14.99 3.41 15.98
C LEU A 244 14.96 1.92 16.25
N ARG A 245 15.56 1.11 15.37
CA ARG A 245 15.65 -0.34 15.54
C ARG A 245 16.58 -0.73 16.69
N GLN A 246 17.71 -0.06 16.82
CA GLN A 246 18.62 -0.29 17.95
C GLN A 246 18.01 0.15 19.28
N GLU A 247 17.33 1.30 19.29
CA GLU A 247 16.62 1.80 20.46
C GLU A 247 15.51 0.82 20.90
N LEU A 248 14.71 0.32 19.96
CA LEU A 248 13.70 -0.70 20.23
C LEU A 248 14.29 -2.00 20.80
N LYS A 249 15.44 -2.45 20.27
CA LYS A 249 16.13 -3.65 20.81
C LYS A 249 16.57 -3.44 22.25
N LYS A 250 17.18 -2.29 22.55
CA LYS A 250 17.63 -1.92 23.90
C LYS A 250 16.46 -1.85 24.89
N ASN A 251 15.33 -1.31 24.47
CA ASN A 251 14.13 -1.13 25.30
C ASN A 251 13.07 -2.21 25.04
N SER A 252 13.47 -3.40 24.59
CA SER A 252 12.54 -4.47 24.17
C SER A 252 11.61 -4.94 25.29
N SER A 253 12.12 -5.09 26.51
CA SER A 253 11.31 -5.44 27.69
C SER A 253 10.24 -4.39 27.99
N GLU A 254 10.58 -3.11 27.87
CA GLU A 254 9.64 -2.00 28.09
C GLU A 254 8.59 -1.92 26.98
N TYR A 255 9.02 -2.12 25.73
CA TYR A 255 8.11 -2.22 24.59
C TYR A 255 7.10 -3.36 24.75
N LEU A 256 7.49 -4.50 25.32
CA LEU A 256 6.55 -5.60 25.57
C LEU A 256 5.62 -5.32 26.76
N ALA A 257 6.10 -4.59 27.79
CA ALA A 257 5.36 -4.35 29.02
C ALA A 257 4.39 -3.16 28.95
N SER A 258 4.70 -2.12 28.17
CA SER A 258 3.96 -0.84 28.18
C SER A 258 3.24 -0.56 26.85
N SER A 259 1.91 -0.40 26.91
CA SER A 259 1.10 0.03 25.76
C SER A 259 1.42 1.47 25.32
N GLU A 260 1.78 2.33 26.27
CA GLU A 260 2.21 3.70 26.01
C GLU A 260 3.53 3.71 25.25
N PHE A 261 4.51 2.94 25.70
CA PHE A 261 5.81 2.83 25.04
C PHE A 261 5.68 2.27 23.61
N ARG A 262 4.81 1.27 23.39
CA ARG A 262 4.50 0.79 22.04
C ARG A 262 3.93 1.88 21.16
N SER A 263 2.99 2.64 21.68
CA SER A 263 2.34 3.73 20.94
C SER A 263 3.34 4.83 20.57
N LEU A 264 4.23 5.19 21.50
CA LEU A 264 5.33 6.12 21.25
C LEU A 264 6.27 5.60 20.16
N THR A 265 6.71 4.35 20.29
CA THR A 265 7.57 3.68 19.30
C THR A 265 6.92 3.69 17.91
N HIS A 266 5.66 3.27 17.80
CA HIS A 266 4.92 3.28 16.53
C HIS A 266 4.81 4.69 15.96
N SER A 267 4.62 5.71 16.80
CA SER A 267 4.60 7.10 16.38
C SER A 267 5.95 7.57 15.83
N MET A 268 7.07 7.21 16.48
CA MET A 268 8.42 7.56 16.03
C MET A 268 8.74 6.96 14.65
N TYR A 269 8.50 5.66 14.46
CA TYR A 269 8.64 5.03 13.13
C TYR A 269 7.74 5.70 12.08
N THR A 270 6.49 6.00 12.45
CA THR A 270 5.54 6.65 11.54
C THR A 270 6.01 8.05 11.16
N GLN A 271 6.61 8.80 12.08
CA GLN A 271 7.13 10.14 11.82
C GLN A 271 8.30 10.10 10.82
N VAL A 272 9.27 9.21 11.02
CA VAL A 272 10.39 9.06 10.07
C VAL A 272 9.86 8.72 8.68
N VAL A 273 8.91 7.78 8.58
CA VAL A 273 8.28 7.44 7.30
C VAL A 273 7.53 8.62 6.69
N GLN A 274 6.81 9.39 7.50
CA GLN A 274 6.05 10.56 7.05
C GLN A 274 6.97 11.64 6.47
N GLU A 275 8.06 11.96 7.16
CA GLU A 275 9.03 12.94 6.71
C GLU A 275 9.63 12.53 5.36
N GLN A 276 10.00 11.26 5.19
CA GLN A 276 10.58 10.78 3.94
C GLN A 276 9.56 10.71 2.80
N LEU A 277 8.32 10.29 3.08
CA LEU A 277 7.25 10.28 2.07
C LEU A 277 6.92 11.70 1.60
N TYR A 278 6.80 12.68 2.50
CA TYR A 278 6.47 14.06 2.12
C TYR A 278 7.63 14.86 1.54
N LYS A 279 8.89 14.49 1.82
CA LYS A 279 10.04 14.96 1.03
C LYS A 279 9.94 14.49 -0.42
N LEU A 280 9.50 13.24 -0.63
CA LEU A 280 9.33 12.67 -1.97
C LEU A 280 8.26 13.39 -2.80
N LYS A 281 7.24 13.97 -2.15
CA LYS A 281 6.21 14.79 -2.80
C LYS A 281 6.81 15.93 -3.63
N GLU A 282 7.66 16.75 -3.01
CA GLU A 282 8.23 17.93 -3.68
C GLU A 282 9.04 17.54 -4.91
N GLU A 283 9.86 16.50 -4.78
CA GLU A 283 10.67 15.98 -5.88
C GLU A 283 9.81 15.38 -7.00
N ALA A 284 8.76 14.63 -6.65
CA ALA A 284 7.85 14.03 -7.62
C ALA A 284 7.07 15.09 -8.39
N GLU A 285 6.56 16.11 -7.70
CA GLU A 285 5.83 17.23 -8.31
C GLU A 285 6.74 18.05 -9.23
N TYR A 286 7.98 18.34 -8.83
CA TYR A 286 8.96 19.01 -9.69
C TYR A 286 9.27 18.22 -10.97
N LYS A 287 9.40 16.88 -10.87
CA LYS A 287 9.64 15.99 -12.02
C LYS A 287 8.38 15.70 -12.85
N HIS A 288 7.20 16.10 -12.38
CA HIS A 288 5.94 15.94 -13.08
C HIS A 288 5.57 17.16 -13.91
N GLN A 289 6.16 18.32 -13.64
CA GLN A 289 6.09 19.49 -14.52
C GLN A 289 6.75 19.20 -15.87
#